data_AF-A0A957P7X0-F1
#
_entry.id   AF-A0A957P7X0-F1
#
_cell.length_a   1.000
_cell.length_b   1.000
_cell.length_c   1.000
_cell.angle_alpha   90.00
_cell.angle_beta   90.00
_cell.angle_gamma   90.00
#
_symmetry.space_group_name_H-M   'P 1'
#
loop_
_entity.id
_entity.type
_entity.pdbx_description
1 polymer ?
#
loop_
_entity_poly.entity_id
_entity_poly.type
_entity_poly.pdbx_seq_one_letter_code
_entity_poly.pdbx_strand_id
1 'polypeptide(L)'
;MAKHRIYTTSVASVYPHYLAKAEKKGRTKAEVDEIIRWLTGYSQDQFDAQLHNETDFETFFAEAPGMNPARTLITGKICGVRIEEIEEATMREIRYL
;
A
#
# COMPACT_ATOMS: atom_id res chain seq x y z
N MET A 1 -13.79 -11.80 -14.41
CA MET A 1 -12.90 -10.73 -14.92
C MET A 1 -11.46 -11.15 -14.66
N ALA A 2 -10.52 -10.85 -15.54
CA ALA A 2 -9.11 -11.19 -15.31
C ALA A 2 -8.57 -10.35 -14.13
N LYS A 3 -7.93 -11.02 -13.18
CA LYS A 3 -7.30 -10.38 -12.00
C LYS A 3 -6.20 -9.43 -12.48
N HIS A 4 -6.18 -8.18 -11.97
CA HIS A 4 -5.15 -7.23 -12.36
C HIS A 4 -3.78 -7.71 -11.84
N ARG A 5 -2.73 -7.67 -12.67
CA ARG A 5 -1.40 -8.24 -12.35
C ARG A 5 -0.81 -7.72 -11.02
N ILE A 6 -1.13 -6.47 -10.67
CA ILE A 6 -0.63 -5.85 -9.45
C ILE A 6 -1.08 -6.59 -8.18
N TYR A 7 -2.24 -7.23 -8.20
CA TYR A 7 -2.80 -7.91 -7.02
C TYR A 7 -1.94 -9.11 -6.59
N THR A 8 -1.26 -9.75 -7.53
CA THR A 8 -0.38 -10.91 -7.29
C THR A 8 1.09 -10.52 -7.29
N THR A 9 1.42 -9.23 -7.31
CA THR A 9 2.80 -8.75 -7.22
C THR A 9 3.17 -8.64 -5.74
N SER A 10 4.36 -9.11 -5.35
CA SER A 10 4.80 -9.03 -3.95
C SER A 10 5.03 -7.57 -3.54
N VAL A 11 4.56 -7.21 -2.34
CA VAL A 11 4.81 -5.88 -1.76
C VAL A 11 6.31 -5.64 -1.61
N ALA A 12 7.05 -6.70 -1.25
CA ALA A 12 8.52 -6.69 -1.14
C ALA A 12 9.23 -6.26 -2.43
N SER A 13 8.75 -6.67 -3.60
CA SER A 13 9.36 -6.28 -4.88
C SER A 13 9.10 -4.80 -5.23
N VAL A 14 8.00 -4.21 -4.75
CA VAL A 14 7.61 -2.83 -5.04
C VAL A 14 8.14 -1.84 -4.00
N TYR A 15 8.26 -2.27 -2.75
CA TYR A 15 8.66 -1.43 -1.62
C TYR A 15 9.99 -0.66 -1.82
N PRO A 16 11.07 -1.23 -2.39
CA PRO A 16 12.28 -0.48 -2.71
C PRO A 16 12.04 0.73 -3.63
N HIS A 17 11.03 0.65 -4.51
CA HIS A 17 10.67 1.77 -5.38
C HIS A 17 9.92 2.88 -4.62
N TYR A 18 9.16 2.54 -3.59
CA TYR A 18 8.57 3.53 -2.69
C TYR A 18 9.66 4.28 -1.92
N LEU A 19 10.64 3.55 -1.36
CA LEU A 19 11.78 4.14 -0.68
C LEU A 19 12.56 5.08 -1.61
N ALA A 20 12.95 4.62 -2.79
CA ALA A 20 13.71 5.44 -3.73
C ALA A 20 12.93 6.70 -4.17
N LYS A 21 11.60 6.62 -4.30
CA LYS A 21 10.75 7.78 -4.63
C LYS A 21 10.67 8.77 -3.46
N ALA A 22 10.55 8.27 -2.24
CA ALA A 22 10.52 9.06 -1.02
C ALA A 22 11.87 9.76 -0.76
N GLU A 23 12.98 9.04 -0.90
CA GLU A 23 14.34 9.55 -0.75
C GLU A 23 14.66 10.66 -1.76
N LYS A 24 14.23 10.51 -3.02
CA LYS A 24 14.31 11.59 -4.04
C LYS A 24 13.58 12.87 -3.65
N LYS A 25 12.70 12.80 -2.64
CA LYS A 25 11.96 13.94 -2.08
C LYS A 25 12.42 14.31 -0.66
N GLY A 26 13.59 13.82 -0.23
CA GLY A 26 14.15 14.10 1.08
C GLY A 26 13.41 13.43 2.23
N ARG A 27 12.67 12.36 1.96
CA ARG A 27 11.93 11.57 2.95
C ARG A 27 12.69 10.30 3.31
N THR A 28 12.36 9.73 4.46
CA THR A 28 13.06 8.60 5.06
C THR A 28 12.27 7.30 4.97
N LYS A 29 12.96 6.16 5.14
CA LYS A 29 12.31 4.85 5.30
C LYS A 29 11.29 4.84 6.43
N ALA A 30 11.63 5.46 7.57
CA ALA A 30 10.75 5.50 8.74
C ALA A 30 9.41 6.19 8.43
N GLU A 31 9.43 7.30 7.67
CA GLU A 31 8.19 7.97 7.23
C GLU A 31 7.36 7.09 6.29
N VAL A 32 7.99 6.34 5.38
CA VAL A 32 7.28 5.41 4.49
C VAL A 32 6.63 4.28 5.28
N ASP A 33 7.36 3.68 6.22
CA ASP A 33 6.85 2.62 7.08
C ASP A 33 5.71 3.12 7.96
N GLU A 34 5.84 4.33 8.51
CA GLU A 34 4.79 4.97 9.30
C GLU A 34 3.51 5.14 8.49
N ILE A 35 3.59 5.61 7.24
CA ILE A 35 2.40 5.77 6.38
C ILE A 35 1.75 4.42 6.08
N ILE A 36 2.54 3.40 5.74
CA ILE A 36 2.02 2.05 5.44
C ILE A 36 1.33 1.46 6.68
N ARG A 37 1.96 1.58 7.85
CA ARG A 37 1.39 1.10 9.11
C ARG A 37 0.18 1.92 9.54
N TRP A 38 0.19 3.23 9.33
CA TRP A 38 -0.97 4.10 9.56
C TRP A 38 -2.15 3.67 8.69
N LEU A 39 -1.92 3.28 7.43
CA LEU A 39 -2.98 2.84 6.51
C LEU A 39 -3.56 1.48 6.89
N THR A 40 -2.70 0.52 7.24
CA THR A 40 -3.04 -0.91 7.36
C THR A 40 -3.28 -1.40 8.79
N GLY A 41 -2.73 -0.69 9.78
CA GLY A 41 -2.72 -1.11 11.17
C GLY A 41 -1.64 -2.14 11.52
N TYR A 42 -0.72 -2.48 10.60
CA TYR A 42 0.42 -3.35 10.92
C TYR A 42 1.34 -2.71 11.97
N SER A 43 1.86 -3.53 12.89
CA SER A 43 3.08 -3.18 13.63
C SER A 43 4.30 -3.20 12.71
N GLN A 44 5.44 -2.68 13.17
CA GLN A 44 6.69 -2.76 12.39
C GLN A 44 7.07 -4.23 12.12
N ASP A 45 7.05 -5.08 13.15
CA ASP A 45 7.40 -6.50 13.01
C ASP A 45 6.46 -7.24 12.06
N GLN A 46 5.16 -6.92 12.08
CA GLN A 46 4.20 -7.52 11.14
C GLN A 46 4.46 -7.05 9.71
N PHE A 47 4.73 -5.76 9.51
CA PHE A 47 5.04 -5.23 8.18
C PHE A 47 6.34 -5.83 7.63
N ASP A 48 7.39 -5.92 8.44
CA ASP A 48 8.65 -6.53 8.06
C ASP A 48 8.47 -8.02 7.73
N ALA A 49 7.60 -8.73 8.45
CA ALA A 49 7.24 -10.12 8.13
C ALA A 49 6.51 -10.25 6.78
N GLN A 50 5.58 -9.34 6.45
CA GLN A 50 4.91 -9.32 5.14
C GLN A 50 5.90 -9.06 3.99
N LEU A 51 6.91 -8.21 4.21
CA LEU A 51 8.00 -8.01 3.24
C LEU A 51 8.89 -9.26 3.11
N HIS A 52 9.29 -9.88 4.22
CA HIS A 52 10.09 -11.09 4.21
C HIS A 52 9.40 -12.27 3.52
N ASN A 53 8.08 -12.41 3.73
CA ASN A 53 7.29 -13.50 3.15
C ASN A 53 6.90 -13.26 1.67
N GLU A 54 7.32 -12.13 1.10
CA GLU A 54 6.98 -11.72 -0.27
C GLU A 54 5.47 -11.72 -0.55
N THR A 55 4.66 -11.38 0.45
CA THR A 55 3.20 -11.38 0.35
C THR A 55 2.71 -10.48 -0.79
N ASP A 56 1.71 -10.95 -1.54
CA ASP A 56 1.11 -10.17 -2.63
C ASP A 56 0.17 -9.07 -2.13
N PHE A 57 -0.08 -8.06 -2.97
CA PHE A 57 -0.90 -6.91 -2.57
C PHE A 57 -2.33 -7.28 -2.15
N GLU A 58 -2.96 -8.26 -2.79
CA GLU A 58 -4.33 -8.66 -2.41
C GLU A 58 -4.34 -9.24 -0.99
N THR A 59 -3.41 -10.16 -0.71
CA THR A 59 -3.27 -10.79 0.61
C THR A 59 -2.82 -9.78 1.65
N PHE A 60 -1.88 -8.90 1.31
CA PHE A 60 -1.37 -7.86 2.21
C PHE A 60 -2.47 -6.95 2.78
N PHE A 61 -3.41 -6.53 1.93
CA PHE A 61 -4.57 -5.73 2.36
C PHE A 61 -5.66 -6.58 3.01
N ALA A 62 -5.85 -7.84 2.59
CA ALA A 62 -6.82 -8.74 3.20
C ALA A 62 -6.43 -9.13 4.65
N GLU A 63 -5.14 -9.24 4.94
CA GLU A 63 -4.59 -9.58 6.26
C GLU A 63 -4.28 -8.36 7.13
N ALA A 64 -4.53 -7.15 6.63
CA ALA A 64 -4.28 -5.91 7.36
C ALA A 64 -5.06 -5.90 8.70
N PRO A 65 -4.39 -5.72 9.87
CA PRO A 65 -5.03 -5.88 11.18
C PRO A 65 -6.17 -4.90 11.43
N GLY A 66 -6.10 -3.71 10.83
CA GLY A 66 -7.10 -2.68 11.02
C GLY A 66 -6.88 -1.53 10.05
N MET A 67 -7.48 -1.64 8.87
CA MET A 67 -7.43 -0.57 7.87
C MET A 67 -7.98 0.73 8.46
N ASN A 68 -7.21 1.80 8.38
CA ASN A 68 -7.55 3.06 9.03
C ASN A 68 -8.84 3.66 8.45
N PRO A 69 -9.85 4.00 9.26
CA PRO A 69 -11.10 4.58 8.76
C PRO A 69 -10.89 5.91 8.02
N ALA A 70 -9.90 6.70 8.42
CA ALA A 70 -9.59 8.00 7.81
C ALA A 70 -9.00 7.86 6.39
N ARG A 71 -8.59 6.66 5.96
CA ARG A 71 -8.13 6.43 4.57
C ARG A 71 -9.19 6.79 3.52
N THR A 72 -10.47 6.73 3.90
CA THR A 72 -11.59 7.14 3.05
C THR A 72 -11.58 8.63 2.70
N LEU A 73 -10.81 9.44 3.44
CA LEU A 73 -10.60 10.86 3.16
C LEU A 73 -9.51 11.11 2.12
N ILE A 74 -8.73 10.08 1.75
CA ILE A 74 -7.72 10.18 0.69
C ILE A 74 -8.47 10.28 -0.65
N THR A 75 -8.36 11.44 -1.29
CA THR A 75 -9.07 11.79 -2.52
C THR A 75 -8.13 12.45 -3.52
N GLY A 76 -8.60 12.59 -4.76
CA GLY A 76 -7.86 13.27 -5.83
C GLY A 76 -7.37 12.31 -6.90
N LYS A 77 -6.29 12.70 -7.60
CA LYS A 77 -5.77 11.96 -8.76
C LYS A 77 -4.39 11.40 -8.51
N ILE A 78 -4.22 10.11 -8.76
CA ILE A 78 -2.95 9.39 -8.71
C ILE A 78 -2.91 8.33 -9.81
N CYS A 79 -1.73 8.08 -10.39
CA CYS A 79 -1.55 7.10 -11.47
C CYS A 79 -2.55 7.26 -12.65
N GLY A 80 -2.97 8.50 -12.94
CA GLY A 80 -3.90 8.82 -14.03
C GLY A 80 -5.38 8.56 -13.74
N VAL A 81 -5.74 8.07 -12.55
CA VAL A 81 -7.12 7.78 -12.13
C VAL A 81 -7.55 8.66 -10.96
N ARG A 82 -8.86 8.86 -10.79
CA ARG A 82 -9.44 9.51 -9.61
C ARG A 82 -9.78 8.46 -8.56
N ILE A 83 -9.27 8.63 -7.34
CA ILE A 83 -9.32 7.59 -6.29
C ILE A 83 -10.76 7.29 -5.86
N GLU A 84 -11.55 8.33 -5.63
CA GLU A 84 -12.95 8.24 -5.20
C GLU A 84 -13.90 7.59 -6.23
N GLU A 85 -13.46 7.45 -7.49
CA GLU A 85 -14.22 6.79 -8.56
C GLU A 85 -13.82 5.31 -8.74
N ILE A 86 -12.85 4.79 -7.98
CA ILE A 86 -12.43 3.39 -8.08
C ILE A 86 -13.43 2.49 -7.35
N GLU A 87 -14.14 1.65 -8.11
CA GLU A 87 -15.13 0.71 -7.59
C GLU A 87 -14.50 -0.53 -6.92
N GLU A 88 -13.43 -1.06 -7.52
CA GLU A 88 -12.78 -2.27 -7.02
C GLU A 88 -11.95 -1.97 -5.77
N ALA A 89 -12.30 -2.61 -4.66
CA ALA A 89 -11.78 -2.29 -3.34
C ALA A 89 -10.25 -2.44 -3.28
N THR A 90 -9.69 -3.55 -3.75
CA THR A 90 -8.25 -3.84 -3.69
C THR A 90 -7.44 -2.80 -4.44
N MET A 91 -7.86 -2.43 -5.66
CA MET A 91 -7.22 -1.38 -6.46
C MET A 91 -7.32 -0.03 -5.76
N ARG A 92 -8.43 0.27 -5.10
CA ARG A 92 -8.58 1.52 -4.35
C ARG A 92 -7.61 1.57 -3.18
N GLU A 93 -7.48 0.50 -2.39
CA GLU A 93 -6.51 0.42 -1.29
C GLU A 93 -5.06 0.54 -1.81
N ILE A 94 -4.74 -0.10 -2.94
CA ILE A 94 -3.44 0.05 -3.63
C ILE A 94 -3.20 1.49 -4.11
N ARG A 95 -4.24 2.28 -4.37
CA ARG A 95 -4.14 3.68 -4.83
C ARG A 95 -4.17 4.68 -3.67
N TYR A 96 -4.59 4.27 -2.49
CA TYR A 96 -4.35 5.03 -1.26
C TYR A 96 -2.88 5.00 -0.86
N LEU A 97 -2.19 3.90 -1.16
CA LEU A 97 -0.76 3.71 -0.93
C LEU A 97 0.11 4.34 -2.04
#